data_AF-A0AA45XMK4-F1
#
_entry.id   AF-A0AA45XMK4-F1
#
_cell.length_a   1.000
_cell.length_b   1.000
_cell.length_c   1.000
_cell.angle_alpha   90.00
_cell.angle_beta   90.00
_cell.angle_gamma   90.00
#
_symmetry.space_group_name_H-M   'P 1'
#
loop_
_entity.id
_entity.type
_entity.pdbx_description
1 polymer ?
#
loop_
_entity_poly.entity_id
_entity_poly.type
_entity_poly.pdbx_seq_one_letter_code
_entity_poly.pdbx_strand_id
1 'polypeptide(L)'
;MQPFHSPHRAAGFTLIELMIVVIVIGILAAIAIPSYQQYVLRSHRAVAKADLAEYAQRAERYHSSNNSYSGYTLPSKVSPREGGATRYNLSYKGDGSAFTITASPTGTQAKDSCGKMTLDQANRKTSEGAVSDCW
;
A
#
# COMPACT_ATOMS: atom_id res chain seq x y z
N MET A 1 -71.30 -12.77 16.61
CA MET A 1 -70.40 -13.28 15.55
C MET A 1 -68.97 -12.89 15.89
N GLN A 2 -68.08 -13.85 16.15
CA GLN A 2 -66.65 -13.59 16.42
C GLN A 2 -65.83 -13.75 15.13
N PRO A 3 -64.82 -12.90 14.86
CA PRO A 3 -64.01 -12.99 13.66
C PRO A 3 -62.93 -14.07 13.80
N PHE A 4 -62.82 -14.93 12.77
CA PHE A 4 -61.74 -15.91 12.66
C PHE A 4 -60.41 -15.18 12.33
N HIS A 5 -59.48 -15.18 13.29
CA HIS A 5 -58.10 -14.77 13.02
C HIS A 5 -57.37 -15.92 12.33
N SER A 6 -57.02 -15.75 11.06
CA SER A 6 -56.18 -16.69 10.32
C SER A 6 -54.71 -16.50 10.73
N PRO A 7 -54.01 -17.54 11.23
CA PRO A 7 -52.60 -17.42 11.51
C PRO A 7 -51.83 -17.25 10.20
N HIS A 8 -51.08 -16.15 10.07
CA HIS A 8 -50.12 -15.99 8.99
C HIS A 8 -49.04 -17.06 9.14
N ARG A 9 -48.96 -17.98 8.17
CA ARG A 9 -47.84 -18.93 8.08
C ARG A 9 -46.58 -18.13 7.83
N ALA A 10 -45.62 -18.16 8.76
CA ALA A 10 -44.29 -17.66 8.50
C ALA A 10 -43.67 -18.49 7.36
N ALA A 11 -43.37 -17.85 6.24
CA ALA A 11 -42.63 -18.47 5.16
C ALA A 11 -41.18 -18.72 5.64
N GLY A 12 -40.77 -19.98 5.72
CA GLY A 12 -39.40 -20.36 6.05
C GLY A 12 -38.48 -20.29 4.82
N PHE A 13 -37.21 -19.99 5.04
CA PHE A 13 -36.17 -20.01 4.00
C PHE A 13 -35.89 -21.46 3.57
N THR A 14 -35.73 -21.69 2.27
CA THR A 14 -35.40 -23.02 1.74
C THR A 14 -33.89 -23.29 1.77
N LEU A 15 -33.50 -24.56 1.87
CA LEU A 15 -32.08 -24.96 1.76
C LEU A 15 -31.49 -24.60 0.41
N ILE A 16 -32.29 -24.66 -0.66
CA ILE A 16 -31.83 -24.31 -2.01
C ILE A 16 -31.58 -22.80 -2.16
N GLU A 17 -32.40 -21.94 -1.56
CA GLU A 17 -32.14 -20.49 -1.53
C GLU A 17 -30.82 -20.20 -0.81
N LEU A 18 -30.55 -20.88 0.31
CA LEU A 18 -29.28 -20.70 1.02
C LEU A 18 -28.07 -21.20 0.21
N MET A 19 -28.20 -22.31 -0.51
CA MET A 19 -27.12 -22.80 -1.40
C MET A 19 -26.80 -21.80 -2.51
N ILE A 20 -27.81 -21.21 -3.14
CA ILE A 20 -27.61 -20.19 -4.19
C ILE A 20 -26.90 -18.97 -3.60
N VAL A 21 -27.31 -18.50 -2.42
CA VAL A 21 -26.68 -17.35 -1.74
C VAL A 21 -25.20 -17.62 -1.47
N VAL A 22 -24.86 -18.81 -0.94
CA VAL A 22 -23.46 -19.18 -0.66
C VAL A 22 -22.63 -19.23 -1.94
N ILE A 23 -23.19 -19.75 -3.04
CA ILE A 23 -22.50 -19.77 -4.34
C ILE A 23 -22.21 -18.35 -4.84
N VAL A 24 -23.19 -17.46 -4.77
CA VAL A 24 -23.02 -16.06 -5.20
C VAL A 24 -21.96 -15.36 -4.35
N ILE A 25 -22.00 -15.53 -3.02
CA ILE A 25 -20.98 -14.96 -2.11
C ILE A 25 -19.59 -15.52 -2.43
N GLY A 26 -19.47 -16.82 -2.73
CA GLY A 26 -18.22 -17.47 -3.09
C GLY A 26 -17.59 -16.86 -4.35
N ILE A 27 -18.38 -16.61 -5.39
CA ILE A 27 -17.92 -15.97 -6.63
C ILE A 27 -17.45 -14.55 -6.36
N LEU A 28 -18.22 -13.77 -5.58
CA LEU A 28 -17.85 -12.40 -5.24
C LEU A 28 -16.55 -12.34 -4.43
N ALA A 29 -16.40 -13.22 -3.43
CA ALA A 29 -15.22 -13.27 -2.57
C ALA A 29 -13.94 -13.60 -3.36
N ALA A 30 -14.02 -14.49 -4.36
CA ALA A 30 -12.88 -14.88 -5.19
C ALA A 30 -12.27 -13.70 -5.96
N ILE A 31 -13.07 -12.70 -6.33
CA ILE A 31 -12.62 -11.49 -7.04
C ILE A 31 -12.28 -10.38 -6.04
N ALA A 32 -13.14 -10.18 -5.03
CA ALA A 32 -13.04 -9.05 -4.11
C ALA A 32 -11.81 -9.13 -3.21
N ILE A 33 -11.47 -10.32 -2.70
CA ILE A 33 -10.34 -10.49 -1.77
C ILE A 33 -8.99 -10.10 -2.40
N PRO A 34 -8.57 -10.67 -3.56
CA PRO A 34 -7.30 -10.28 -4.17
C PRO A 34 -7.31 -8.81 -4.61
N SER A 35 -8.43 -8.30 -5.12
CA SER A 35 -8.56 -6.89 -5.49
C SER A 35 -8.34 -5.95 -4.30
N TYR A 36 -8.96 -6.25 -3.15
CA TYR A 36 -8.79 -5.47 -1.93
C TYR A 36 -7.35 -5.54 -1.41
N GLN A 37 -6.71 -6.72 -1.45
CA GLN A 37 -5.30 -6.85 -1.07
C GLN A 37 -4.39 -5.97 -1.94
N GLN A 38 -4.60 -5.96 -3.26
CA GLN A 38 -3.85 -5.10 -4.17
C GLN A 38 -4.09 -3.61 -3.90
N TYR A 39 -5.33 -3.23 -3.59
CA TYR A 39 -5.67 -1.86 -3.20
C TYR A 39 -4.91 -1.42 -1.93
N VAL A 40 -4.86 -2.27 -0.91
CA VAL A 40 -4.13 -1.98 0.34
C VAL A 40 -2.62 -1.86 0.08
N LEU A 41 -2.04 -2.75 -0.73
CA LEU A 41 -0.63 -2.66 -1.12
C LEU A 41 -0.32 -1.34 -1.85
N ARG A 42 -1.19 -0.93 -2.79
CA ARG A 42 -1.07 0.35 -3.50
C ARG A 42 -1.19 1.56 -2.58
N SER A 43 -2.07 1.49 -1.59
CA SER A 43 -2.21 2.53 -0.56
C SER A 43 -0.92 2.71 0.24
N HIS A 44 -0.31 1.60 0.70
CA HIS A 44 0.98 1.67 1.38
C HIS A 44 2.11 2.19 0.47
N ARG A 45 2.10 1.84 -0.83
CA ARG A 45 3.04 2.43 -1.80
C ARG A 45 2.88 3.94 -1.87
N ALA A 46 1.66 4.45 -1.90
CA ALA A 46 1.40 5.90 -1.97
C ALA A 46 2.01 6.64 -0.77
N VAL A 47 1.90 6.07 0.43
CA VAL A 47 2.55 6.62 1.64
C VAL A 47 4.08 6.63 1.49
N ALA A 48 4.68 5.50 1.09
CA ALA A 48 6.13 5.42 0.91
C ALA A 48 6.65 6.39 -0.18
N LYS A 49 5.90 6.57 -1.27
CA LYS A 49 6.22 7.55 -2.32
C LYS A 49 6.21 8.98 -1.79
N ALA A 50 5.23 9.32 -0.94
CA ALA A 50 5.15 10.63 -0.31
C ALA A 50 6.37 10.86 0.62
N ASP A 51 6.73 9.86 1.43
CA ASP A 51 7.92 9.93 2.29
C ASP A 51 9.21 10.09 1.46
N LEU A 52 9.37 9.33 0.36
CA LEU A 52 10.51 9.46 -0.56
C LEU A 52 10.60 10.85 -1.18
N ALA A 53 9.47 11.38 -1.67
CA ALA A 53 9.42 12.71 -2.27
C ALA A 53 9.78 13.80 -1.26
N GLU A 54 9.27 13.73 -0.03
CA GLU A 54 9.63 14.69 1.01
C GLU A 54 11.12 14.60 1.37
N TYR A 55 11.65 13.39 1.50
CA TYR A 55 13.06 13.21 1.86
C TYR A 55 14.01 13.63 0.74
N ALA A 56 13.60 13.50 -0.53
CA ALA A 56 14.32 14.08 -1.65
C ALA A 56 14.38 15.61 -1.52
N GLN A 57 13.26 16.29 -1.26
CA GLN A 57 13.24 17.74 -1.05
C GLN A 57 14.11 18.19 0.12
N ARG A 58 14.18 17.40 1.19
CA ARG A 58 15.07 17.66 2.33
C ARG A 58 16.55 17.45 1.97
N ALA A 59 16.87 16.44 1.16
CA ALA A 59 18.23 16.23 0.65
C ALA A 59 18.69 17.40 -0.24
N GLU A 60 17.82 17.89 -1.12
CA GLU A 60 18.07 19.08 -1.96
C GLU A 60 18.34 20.34 -1.12
N ARG A 61 17.55 20.55 -0.06
CA ARG A 61 17.77 21.66 0.89
C ARG A 61 19.11 21.51 1.62
N TYR A 62 19.47 20.29 2.01
CA TYR A 62 20.75 20.02 2.65
C TYR A 62 21.91 20.34 1.70
N HIS A 63 21.84 19.91 0.44
CA HIS A 63 22.84 20.21 -0.57
C HIS A 63 22.95 21.71 -0.84
N SER A 64 21.83 22.44 -0.88
CA SER A 64 21.84 23.90 -1.05
C SER A 64 22.59 24.64 0.06
N SER A 65 22.68 24.06 1.26
CA SER A 65 23.36 24.68 2.42
C SER A 65 24.80 24.19 2.62
N ASN A 66 25.09 22.93 2.23
CA ASN A 66 26.36 22.26 2.50
C ASN A 66 27.18 21.98 1.24
N ASN A 67 26.64 22.28 0.05
CA ASN A 67 27.21 21.97 -1.26
C ASN A 67 27.62 20.50 -1.44
N SER A 68 26.92 19.60 -0.75
CA SER A 68 27.14 18.15 -0.77
C SER A 68 25.89 17.41 -0.27
N TYR A 69 25.63 16.23 -0.81
CA TYR A 69 24.62 15.30 -0.29
C TYR A 69 25.18 14.37 0.79
N SER A 70 26.51 14.39 0.99
CA SER A 70 27.21 13.54 1.95
C SER A 70 26.93 14.06 3.36
N GLY A 71 26.49 13.16 4.25
CA GLY A 71 26.16 13.52 5.64
C GLY A 71 24.69 13.85 5.89
N TYR A 72 23.87 14.00 4.84
CA TYR A 72 22.41 14.02 5.03
C TYR A 72 21.93 12.67 5.57
N THR A 73 20.99 12.70 6.52
CA THR A 73 20.38 11.52 7.10
C THR A 73 18.86 11.62 7.03
N LEU A 74 18.19 10.50 6.79
CA LEU A 74 16.74 10.46 6.73
C LEU A 74 16.13 10.76 8.11
N PRO A 75 15.06 11.56 8.19
CA PRO A 75 14.32 11.78 9.43
C PRO A 75 13.74 10.49 10.04
N SER A 76 13.34 9.54 9.19
CA SER A 76 12.92 8.20 9.58
C SER A 76 13.43 7.18 8.57
N LYS A 77 13.78 5.99 9.06
CA LYS A 77 14.20 4.84 8.25
C LYS A 77 13.06 3.85 7.99
N VAL A 78 11.83 4.22 8.30
CA VAL A 78 10.64 3.40 8.12
C VAL A 78 9.48 4.21 7.55
N SER A 79 8.64 3.54 6.76
CA SER A 79 7.34 4.04 6.27
C SER A 79 6.24 3.02 6.57
N PRO A 80 5.06 3.44 7.06
CA PRO A 80 4.69 4.82 7.41
C PRO A 80 5.51 5.35 8.58
N ARG A 81 5.90 6.63 8.50
CA ARG A 81 6.68 7.29 9.56
C ARG A 81 5.83 7.68 10.77
N GLU A 82 4.50 7.81 10.61
CA GLU A 82 3.58 8.17 11.70
C GLU A 82 3.32 7.02 12.68
N GLY A 83 3.83 5.82 12.39
CA GLY A 83 3.71 4.63 13.23
C GLY A 83 2.83 3.53 12.62
N GLY A 84 2.61 2.46 13.40
CA GLY A 84 1.96 1.24 12.93
C GLY A 84 2.94 0.19 12.40
N ALA A 85 2.44 -0.78 11.64
CA ALA A 85 3.27 -1.83 11.08
C ALA A 85 4.16 -1.28 9.95
N THR A 86 5.48 -1.43 10.09
CA THR A 86 6.44 -1.06 9.05
C THR A 86 6.09 -1.77 7.73
N ARG A 87 5.88 -1.00 6.67
CA ARG A 87 5.62 -1.50 5.31
C ARG A 87 6.84 -1.38 4.42
N TYR A 88 7.66 -0.36 4.66
CA TYR A 88 8.93 -0.16 3.97
C TYR A 88 10.03 0.23 4.94
N ASN A 89 11.21 -0.36 4.77
CA ASN A 89 12.45 0.14 5.32
C ASN A 89 13.05 1.14 4.33
N LEU A 90 13.37 2.33 4.80
CA LEU A 90 13.90 3.43 4.00
C LEU A 90 15.40 3.56 4.23
N SER A 91 16.17 3.63 3.15
CA SER A 91 17.61 3.90 3.19
C SER A 91 17.99 5.04 2.27
N TYR A 92 19.11 5.69 2.59
CA TYR A 92 19.66 6.80 1.83
C TYR A 92 21.13 6.54 1.56
N LYS A 93 21.55 6.79 0.33
CA LYS A 93 22.94 6.80 -0.09
C LYS A 93 23.18 8.10 -0.84
N GLY A 94 24.03 8.98 -0.31
CA GLY A 94 24.39 10.25 -0.93
C GLY A 94 25.90 10.46 -0.92
N ASP A 95 26.39 11.16 -1.93
CA ASP A 95 27.80 11.56 -2.08
C ASP A 95 27.93 13.09 -2.29
N GLY A 96 28.96 13.57 -2.96
CA GLY A 96 29.13 15.01 -3.19
C GLY A 96 28.06 15.62 -4.10
N SER A 97 27.47 14.84 -5.01
CA SER A 97 26.66 15.37 -6.12
C SER A 97 25.41 14.56 -6.46
N ALA A 98 25.27 13.35 -5.94
CA ALA A 98 24.13 12.49 -6.18
C ALA A 98 23.58 11.88 -4.89
N PHE A 99 22.31 11.48 -4.94
CA PHE A 99 21.72 10.64 -3.91
C PHE A 99 20.76 9.62 -4.49
N THR A 100 20.49 8.58 -3.72
CA THR A 100 19.38 7.66 -3.96
C THR A 100 18.72 7.33 -2.63
N ILE A 101 17.40 7.52 -2.58
CA ILE A 101 16.55 7.06 -1.48
C ILE A 101 15.86 5.79 -1.93
N THR A 102 15.91 4.75 -1.12
CA THR A 102 15.36 3.43 -1.43
C THR A 102 14.29 3.05 -0.41
N ALA A 103 13.09 2.70 -0.87
CA ALA A 103 12.05 2.06 -0.10
C ALA A 103 12.07 0.55 -0.36
N SER A 104 12.43 -0.23 0.66
CA SER A 104 12.46 -1.70 0.60
C SER A 104 11.23 -2.30 1.29
N PRO A 105 10.33 -3.01 0.58
CA PRO A 105 9.11 -3.53 1.18
C PRO A 105 9.43 -4.58 2.26
N THR A 106 8.59 -4.64 3.29
CA THR A 106 8.69 -5.63 4.38
C THR A 106 7.32 -6.10 4.84
N GLY A 107 7.29 -7.17 5.65
CA GLY A 107 6.06 -7.77 6.14
C GLY A 107 5.11 -8.15 5.00
N THR A 108 3.83 -7.79 5.13
CA THR A 108 2.82 -8.06 4.09
C THR A 108 3.10 -7.33 2.77
N GLN A 109 3.83 -6.21 2.81
CA GLN A 109 4.18 -5.44 1.62
C GLN A 109 5.21 -6.17 0.75
N ALA A 110 5.97 -7.11 1.31
CA ALA A 110 6.92 -7.91 0.53
C ALA A 110 6.25 -8.79 -0.54
N LYS A 111 4.92 -8.98 -0.47
CA LYS A 111 4.12 -9.67 -1.49
C LYS A 111 3.79 -8.79 -2.69
N ASP A 112 4.08 -7.50 -2.60
CA ASP A 112 3.85 -6.55 -3.69
C ASP A 112 4.82 -6.83 -4.85
N SER A 113 4.27 -6.96 -6.05
CA SER A 113 5.05 -7.23 -7.27
C SER A 113 5.97 -6.07 -7.66
N CYS A 114 5.81 -4.89 -7.04
CA CYS A 114 6.65 -3.72 -7.28
C CYS A 114 8.06 -3.79 -6.69
N GLY A 115 8.31 -4.66 -5.71
CA GLY A 115 9.63 -4.77 -5.08
C GLY A 115 10.12 -3.47 -4.46
N LYS A 116 11.45 -3.26 -4.46
CA LYS A 116 12.04 -2.00 -3.98
C LYS A 116 11.77 -0.86 -4.93
N MET A 117 11.52 0.32 -4.38
CA MET A 117 11.32 1.55 -5.14
C MET A 117 12.41 2.55 -4.79
N THR A 118 12.94 3.29 -5.78
CA THR A 118 13.96 4.31 -5.54
C THR A 118 13.63 5.65 -6.20
N LEU A 119 14.10 6.72 -5.56
CA LEU A 119 14.05 8.09 -6.05
C LEU A 119 15.44 8.73 -5.91
N ASP A 120 15.90 9.41 -6.96
CA ASP A 120 17.21 10.09 -6.98
C ASP A 120 17.10 11.62 -7.19
N GLN A 121 18.25 12.30 -7.19
CA GLN A 121 18.36 13.76 -7.33
C GLN A 121 17.86 14.29 -8.68
N ALA A 122 17.83 13.44 -9.71
CA ALA A 122 17.30 13.78 -11.03
C ALA A 122 15.79 13.51 -11.13
N ASN A 123 15.12 13.23 -10.00
CA ASN A 123 13.73 12.80 -9.91
C ASN A 123 13.45 11.52 -10.72
N ARG A 124 14.47 10.69 -10.96
CA ARG A 124 14.31 9.39 -11.60
C ARG A 124 13.75 8.42 -10.58
N LYS A 125 12.65 7.79 -10.99
CA LYS A 125 11.85 6.86 -10.20
C LYS A 125 12.03 5.47 -10.78
N THR A 126 12.48 4.52 -9.97
CA THR A 126 12.67 3.14 -10.45
C THR A 126 12.07 2.14 -9.47
N SER A 127 11.65 0.99 -9.99
CA SER A 127 11.18 -0.14 -9.19
C SER A 127 11.87 -1.42 -9.66
N GLU A 128 12.21 -2.31 -8.72
CA GLU A 128 12.76 -3.64 -9.04
C GLU A 128 11.69 -4.60 -9.59
N GLY A 129 10.41 -4.29 -9.35
CA GLY A 129 9.28 -5.10 -9.76
C GLY A 129 9.00 -5.13 -11.26
N ALA A 130 8.37 -6.21 -11.71
CA ALA A 130 8.07 -6.47 -13.12
C ALA A 130 6.84 -5.72 -13.68
N VAL A 131 6.14 -4.93 -12.85
CA VAL A 131 4.92 -4.20 -13.26
C VAL A 131 5.22 -2.72 -13.44
N SER A 132 4.58 -2.10 -14.45
CA SER A 132 4.87 -0.71 -14.86
C SER A 132 4.24 0.35 -13.94
N ASP A 133 3.17 0.03 -13.20
CA ASP A 133 2.42 0.98 -12.36
C ASP A 133 2.86 0.96 -10.88
N CYS A 134 4.17 1.02 -10.66
CA CYS A 134 4.74 1.05 -9.32
C CYS A 134 4.92 2.46 -8.76
N TRP A 135 5.14 3.46 -9.62
CA TRP A 135 5.48 4.85 -9.26
C TRP A 135 4.38 5.86 -9.55
#